data_AF-A0A162SPF6-F1
#
_entry.id   AF-A0A162SPF6-F1
#
_cell.length_a   1.000
_cell.length_b   1.000
_cell.length_c   1.000
_cell.angle_alpha   90.00
_cell.angle_beta   90.00
_cell.angle_gamma   90.00
#
_symmetry.space_group_name_H-M   'P 1'
#
loop_
_entity.id
_entity.type
_entity.pdbx_description
1 polymer ?
#
loop_
_entity_poly.entity_id
_entity_poly.type
_entity_poly.pdbx_seq_one_letter_code
_entity_poly.pdbx_strand_id
1 'polypeptide(L)' 'MVPVYLNFEAVRNQRKITMVKHIEGDIWALEKAIKSHLEEVTKRQVVSQVHEVAMYIKFRGDYVLHVKKWLLNAGF' A
#
# COMPACT_ATOMS: atom_id res chain seq x y z
N MET A 1 -11.49 -10.76 -4.04
CA MET A 1 -10.44 -10.04 -4.80
C MET A 1 -9.90 -8.93 -3.90
N VAL A 2 -8.59 -8.89 -3.63
CA VAL A 2 -8.02 -7.94 -2.65
C VAL A 2 -7.91 -6.54 -3.27
N PRO A 3 -8.41 -5.47 -2.61
CA PRO A 3 -8.50 -4.11 -3.15
C PRO A 3 -7.16 -3.36 -3.17
N VAL A 4 -6.18 -3.92 -3.89
CA VAL A 4 -4.85 -3.34 -4.10
C VAL A 4 -4.62 -3.07 -5.58
N TYR A 5 -4.30 -1.82 -5.90
CA TYR A 5 -4.23 -1.30 -7.27
C TYR A 5 -2.89 -0.63 -7.54
N LEU A 6 -2.43 -0.71 -8.78
CA LEU A 6 -1.32 0.11 -9.27
C LEU A 6 -1.91 1.39 -9.86
N ASN A 7 -1.49 2.54 -9.35
CA ASN A 7 -1.81 3.84 -9.90
C ASN A 7 -0.55 4.50 -10.46
N PHE A 8 -0.70 5.26 -11.54
CA PHE A 8 0.38 6.02 -12.13
C PHE A 8 0.09 7.51 -11.91
N GLU A 9 0.72 8.12 -10.89
CA GLU A 9 0.52 9.54 -10.59
C GLU A 9 1.61 10.44 -11.19
N ALA A 10 1.24 11.69 -11.51
CA ALA A 10 2.05 12.77 -12.09
C ALA A 10 2.39 12.69 -13.59
N VAL A 11 2.62 13.89 -14.14
CA VAL A 11 2.91 14.24 -15.54
C VAL A 11 3.79 13.17 -16.21
N ARG A 12 3.24 12.47 -17.21
CA ARG A 12 3.91 11.43 -18.03
C ARG A 12 4.15 10.06 -17.38
N ASN A 13 3.31 9.62 -16.44
CA ASN A 13 3.25 8.19 -16.06
C ASN A 13 4.55 7.63 -15.44
N GLN A 14 5.41 8.50 -14.89
CA GLN A 14 6.74 8.12 -14.39
C GLN A 14 6.71 7.57 -12.97
N ARG A 15 5.72 7.94 -12.15
CA ARG A 15 5.64 7.49 -10.76
C ARG A 15 4.60 6.40 -10.62
N LYS A 16 5.06 5.23 -10.17
CA LYS A 16 4.20 4.12 -9.76
C LYS A 16 3.84 4.28 -8.29
N ILE A 17 2.56 4.11 -7.99
CA ILE A 17 2.01 4.18 -6.63
C ILE A 17 1.13 2.96 -6.42
N THR A 18 1.35 2.26 -5.33
CA THR A 18 0.49 1.16 -4.89
C THR A 18 -0.59 1.74 -3.99
N MET A 19 -1.85 1.52 -4.33
CA MET A 19 -3.00 1.99 -3.57
C MET A 19 -3.74 0.82 -2.94
N VAL A 20 -3.96 0.89 -1.63
CA VAL A 20 -4.82 -0.03 -0.87
C VAL A 20 -6.10 0.71 -0.53
N LYS A 21 -7.25 0.21 -0.99
CA LYS A 21 -8.57 0.85 -0.80
C LYS A 21 -9.49 -0.02 0.05
N HIS A 22 -10.66 0.52 0.42
CA HIS A 22 -11.69 -0.18 1.21
C HIS A 22 -11.14 -0.64 2.56
N ILE A 23 -10.34 0.21 3.20
CA ILE A 23 -9.84 -0.05 4.54
C ILE A 23 -10.97 0.28 5.52
N GLU A 24 -11.15 -0.55 6.54
CA GLU A 24 -12.09 -0.31 7.63
C GLU A 24 -11.34 -0.42 8.97
N GLY A 25 -11.68 0.43 9.93
CA GLY A 25 -11.04 0.44 11.25
C GLY A 25 -9.74 1.27 11.30
N ASP A 26 -8.75 0.80 12.07
CA ASP A 26 -7.50 1.52 12.33
C ASP A 26 -6.55 1.47 11.12
N ILE A 27 -6.63 2.50 10.29
CA ILE A 27 -5.81 2.67 9.10
C ILE A 27 -4.33 2.87 9.41
N TRP A 28 -4.00 3.45 10.56
CA TRP A 28 -2.61 3.72 10.97
C TRP A 28 -1.91 2.43 11.37
N ALA A 29 -2.61 1.54 12.09
CA ALA A 29 -2.10 0.21 12.40
C ALA A 29 -1.83 -0.61 11.12
N LEU A 30 -2.76 -0.58 10.16
CA LEU A 30 -2.60 -1.27 8.88
C LEU A 30 -1.45 -0.69 8.05
N GLU A 31 -1.33 0.63 7.97
CA GLU A 31 -0.25 1.30 7.26
C GLU A 31 1.11 0.88 7.80
N LYS A 32 1.28 0.92 9.13
CA LYS A 32 2.54 0.56 9.79
C LYS A 32 2.91 -0.90 9.54
N ALA A 33 1.95 -1.81 9.63
CA ALA A 33 2.18 -3.23 9.40
C ALA A 33 2.62 -3.53 7.96
N ILE A 34 1.91 -2.95 6.97
CA ILE A 34 2.26 -3.11 5.56
C ILE A 34 3.61 -2.46 5.27
N LYS A 35 3.86 -1.25 5.80
CA LYS A 35 5.12 -0.54 5.61
C LYS A 35 6.31 -1.35 6.13
N SER A 36 6.25 -1.86 7.36
CA SER A 36 7.32 -2.69 7.92
C SER A 36 7.59 -3.91 7.05
N HIS A 37 6.54 -4.61 6.60
CA HIS A 37 6.70 -5.75 5.67
C HIS A 37 7.38 -5.35 4.35
N LEU A 38 6.97 -4.22 3.76
CA LEU A 38 7.57 -3.75 2.51
C LEU A 38 9.02 -3.32 2.68
N GLU A 39 9.37 -2.68 3.79
CA GLU A 39 10.75 -2.29 4.10
C GLU A 39 11.65 -3.52 4.32
N GLU A 40 11.15 -4.57 4.98
CA GLU A 40 11.86 -5.85 5.13
C GLU A 40 12.13 -6.53 3.78
N VAL A 41 11.11 -6.61 2.91
CA VAL A 41 11.21 -7.29 1.62
C VAL A 41 12.11 -6.51 0.64
N THR A 42 11.99 -5.18 0.64
CA THR A 42 12.70 -4.33 -0.33
C THR A 42 14.05 -3.82 0.16
N LYS A 43 14.34 -3.98 1.46
CA LYS A 43 15.53 -3.45 2.15
C LYS A 43 15.74 -1.94 1.93
N ARG A 44 14.65 -1.21 1.75
CA ARG A 44 14.63 0.23 1.47
C ARG A 44 13.51 0.87 2.27
N GLN A 45 13.69 2.13 2.65
CA GLN A 45 12.64 2.90 3.30
C GLN A 45 11.49 3.16 2.32
N VAL A 46 10.28 2.84 2.74
CA VAL A 46 9.08 3.00 1.92
C VAL A 46 8.34 4.25 2.35
N VAL A 47 8.07 5.14 1.39
CA VAL A 47 7.26 6.33 1.63
C VAL A 47 5.79 5.97 1.47
N SER A 48 5.01 6.28 2.49
CA SER A 48 3.58 6.01 2.59
C SER A 48 2.80 7.31 2.83
N GLN A 49 1.55 7.33 2.39
CA GLN A 49 0.59 8.40 2.66
C GLN A 49 -0.76 7.79 3.02
N VAL A 50 -1.30 8.19 4.16
CA VAL A 50 -2.61 7.76 4.65
C VAL A 50 -3.65 8.80 4.26
N HIS A 51 -4.76 8.35 3.67
CA HIS A 51 -5.95 9.16 3.45
C HIS A 51 -7.08 8.60 4.30
N GLU A 52 -7.19 9.13 5.51
CA GLU A 52 -8.12 8.65 6.53
C GLU A 52 -9.58 8.86 6.11
N VAL A 53 -9.96 10.08 5.68
CA VAL A 53 -11.34 10.36 5.26
C VAL A 53 -11.79 9.52 4.07
N ALA A 54 -10.87 9.25 3.13
CA ALA A 54 -11.17 8.48 1.93
C ALA A 54 -10.87 6.98 2.08
N MET A 55 -10.42 6.54 3.26
CA MET A 55 -10.12 5.15 3.62
C MET A 55 -9.19 4.43 2.63
N TYR A 56 -8.07 5.06 2.27
CA TYR A 56 -7.03 4.41 1.45
C TYR A 56 -5.61 4.79 1.85
N ILE A 57 -4.66 3.91 1.54
CA ILE A 57 -3.23 4.15 1.75
C ILE A 57 -2.52 4.12 0.39
N LYS A 58 -1.57 5.04 0.21
CA LYS A 58 -0.66 5.10 -0.93
C LYS A 58 0.74 4.72 -0.49
N PHE A 59 1.40 3.84 -1.25
CA PHE A 59 2.82 3.55 -1.13
C PHE A 59 3.54 3.94 -2.41
N ARG A 60 4.65 4.65 -2.28
CA ARG A 60 5.46 5.06 -3.43
C ARG A 60 6.26 3.87 -3.96
N GLY A 61 5.87 3.36 -5.13
CA GLY A 61 6.49 2.21 -5.77
C GLY A 61 5.46 1.20 -6.28
N ASP A 62 5.98 0.16 -6.91
CA ASP A 62 5.21 -0.97 -7.43
C ASP A 62 5.34 -2.16 -6.47
N TYR A 63 4.37 -2.25 -5.56
CA TYR A 63 4.33 -3.24 -4.48
C TYR A 63 3.03 -4.04 -4.45
N VAL A 64 2.20 -3.90 -5.49
CA VAL A 64 0.86 -4.51 -5.55
C VAL A 64 0.90 -6.00 -5.23
N LEU A 65 1.87 -6.73 -5.81
CA LEU A 65 1.98 -8.17 -5.62
C LEU A 65 2.40 -8.54 -4.19
N HIS A 66 3.32 -7.78 -3.60
CA HIS A 66 3.78 -8.00 -2.23
C HIS A 66 2.66 -7.72 -1.23
N VAL A 67 1.96 -6.59 -1.37
CA VAL A 67 0.85 -6.23 -0.50
C VAL A 67 -0.32 -7.22 -0.64
N LYS A 68 -0.66 -7.65 -1.86
CA LYS A 68 -1.69 -8.68 -2.06
C LYS A 68 -1.35 -10.00 -1.37
N LYS A 69 -0.11 -10.49 -1.52
CA LYS A 69 0.34 -11.72 -0.86
C LYS A 69 0.29 -11.59 0.66
N TRP A 70 0.75 -10.45 1.19
CA TRP A 70 0.74 -10.20 2.62
C TRP A 70 -0.68 -10.17 3.19
N LEU A 71 -1.60 -9.45 2.55
CA LEU A 71 -3.00 -9.38 2.98
C LEU A 71 -3.67 -10.76 2.98
N LEU A 72 -3.45 -11.56 1.93
CA LEU A 72 -3.98 -12.93 1.86
C LEU A 72 -3.40 -13.83 2.96
N ASN A 73 -2.11 -13.71 3.25
CA ASN A 73 -1.46 -14.49 4.31
C ASN A 73 -1.92 -14.08 5.71
N ALA A 74 -2.24 -12.80 5.91
CA ALA A 74 -2.76 -12.28 7.17
C ALA A 74 -4.25 -12.59 7.39
N GLY A 75 -4.96 -13.08 6.37
CA GLY A 75 -6.37 -13.49 6.45
C GLY A 75 -7.39 -12.39 6.15
N PHE A 76 -6.99 -11.34 5.42
CA PHE A 76 -7.87 -10.27 4.95
C PHE A 76 -8.53 -10.58 3.59
#